data_AF-A0A3B9CS21-F1
#
_entry.id   AF-A0A3B9CS21-F1
#
_cell.length_a   1.000
_cell.length_b   1.000
_cell.length_c   1.000
_cell.angle_alpha   90.00
_cell.angle_beta   90.00
_cell.angle_gamma   90.00
#
_symmetry.space_group_name_H-M   'P 1'
#
loop_
_entity.id
_entity.type
_entity.pdbx_description
1 polymer ?
#
loop_
_entity_poly.entity_id
_entity_poly.type
_entity_poly.pdbx_seq_one_letter_code
_entity_poly.pdbx_strand_id
1 'polypeptide(L)'
;MVEVTFGRDMMDNVFDSVELPSGGMYTSFGTYSATELLDIVGRLSELTGTSVHDLVMAYGRYLFGRFKVLYPAMFEGVTCALDFIESVETHIH
;
A
#
# COMPACT_ATOMS: atom_id res chain seq x y z
N MET A 1 5.68 1.08 5.53
CA MET A 1 5.02 -0.16 6.01
C MET A 1 6.04 -1.28 6.07
N VAL A 2 6.58 -1.75 4.94
CA VAL A 2 7.55 -2.85 4.90
C VAL A 2 8.77 -2.62 5.82
N GLU A 3 9.49 -1.50 5.68
CA GLU A 3 10.64 -1.17 6.57
C GLU A 3 10.27 -1.16 8.06
N VAL A 4 9.08 -0.64 8.39
CA VAL A 4 8.59 -0.55 9.78
C VAL A 4 8.26 -1.94 10.35
N THR A 5 7.74 -2.85 9.52
CA THR A 5 7.27 -4.18 9.94
C THR A 5 8.36 -5.24 9.89
N PHE A 6 9.21 -5.21 8.87
CA PHE A 6 10.18 -6.26 8.56
C PHE A 6 11.64 -5.78 8.59
N GLY A 7 11.87 -4.48 8.82
CA GLY A 7 13.20 -3.87 8.81
C GLY A 7 13.64 -3.41 7.42
N ARG A 8 14.67 -2.55 7.40
CA ARG A 8 15.26 -2.01 6.17
C ARG A 8 15.84 -3.09 5.29
N ASP A 9 16.59 -4.03 5.86
CA ASP A 9 17.23 -5.11 5.11
C ASP A 9 16.22 -5.94 4.30
N MET A 10 15.01 -6.15 4.82
CA MET A 10 13.94 -6.82 4.07
C MET A 10 13.49 -5.99 2.87
N MET A 11 13.32 -4.68 3.06
CA MET A 11 12.93 -3.78 1.98
C MET A 11 13.99 -3.78 0.88
N ASP A 12 15.26 -3.60 1.23
CA ASP A 12 16.38 -3.60 0.29
C ASP A 12 16.46 -4.93 -0.47
N ASN A 13 16.34 -6.07 0.25
CA ASN A 13 16.31 -7.39 -0.38
C ASN A 13 15.17 -7.57 -1.39
N VAL A 14 13.98 -7.01 -1.13
CA VAL A 14 12.88 -7.05 -2.10
C VAL A 14 13.28 -6.27 -3.35
N PHE A 15 13.72 -5.02 -3.20
CA PHE A 15 14.07 -4.14 -4.32
C PHE A 15 15.23 -4.66 -5.17
N ASP A 16 16.24 -5.27 -4.54
CA ASP A 16 17.40 -5.84 -5.23
C ASP A 16 17.08 -7.14 -5.97
N SER A 17 15.92 -7.76 -5.73
CA SER A 17 15.55 -9.05 -6.30
C SER A 17 14.45 -9.00 -7.35
N VAL A 18 13.97 -7.81 -7.72
CA VAL A 18 13.01 -7.60 -8.81
C VAL A 18 13.51 -6.55 -9.79
N GLU A 19 13.29 -6.78 -11.08
CA GLU A 19 13.63 -5.79 -12.12
C GLU A 19 12.46 -4.84 -12.34
N LEU A 20 12.59 -3.62 -11.82
CA LEU A 20 11.55 -2.61 -11.85
C LEU A 20 11.90 -1.56 -12.93
N PRO A 21 11.03 -1.30 -13.92
CA PRO A 21 11.24 -0.24 -14.91
C PRO A 21 11.52 1.14 -14.30
N SER A 22 10.95 1.43 -13.12
CA SER A 22 11.21 2.65 -12.35
C SER A 22 12.57 2.71 -11.64
N GLY A 23 13.32 1.60 -11.59
CA GLY A 23 14.52 1.44 -10.77
C GLY A 23 14.25 1.44 -9.26
N GLY A 24 13.01 1.17 -8.84
CA GLY A 24 12.61 1.18 -7.42
C GLY A 24 12.47 2.58 -6.81
N MET A 25 12.52 3.63 -7.62
CA MET A 25 12.39 5.01 -7.17
C MET A 25 10.99 5.57 -7.46
N TYR A 26 10.20 5.73 -6.41
CA TYR A 26 8.82 6.20 -6.51
C TYR A 26 8.63 7.61 -5.94
N THR A 27 7.80 8.40 -6.61
CA THR A 27 7.34 9.71 -6.14
C THR A 27 5.81 9.72 -6.09
N SER A 28 5.23 10.57 -5.26
CA SER A 28 3.77 10.66 -5.10
C SER A 28 3.03 11.18 -6.35
N PHE A 29 3.72 11.86 -7.27
CA PHE A 29 3.15 12.38 -8.52
C PHE A 29 3.39 11.46 -9.72
N GLY A 30 4.21 10.42 -9.56
CA GLY A 30 4.55 9.50 -10.63
C GLY A 30 3.44 8.47 -10.88
N THR A 31 3.32 8.02 -12.13
CA THR A 31 2.48 6.89 -12.53
C THR A 31 3.40 5.75 -12.95
N TYR A 32 3.20 4.58 -12.36
CA TYR A 32 4.06 3.40 -12.54
C TYR A 32 3.23 2.20 -12.96
N SER A 33 3.87 1.20 -13.56
CA SER A 33 3.17 -0.01 -13.96
C SER A 33 2.62 -0.73 -12.73
N ALA A 34 1.37 -1.19 -12.80
CA ALA A 34 0.79 -2.03 -11.75
C ALA A 34 1.59 -3.34 -11.56
N THR A 35 2.30 -3.80 -12.59
CA THR A 35 3.15 -5.00 -12.51
C THR A 35 4.28 -4.82 -11.49
N GLU A 36 4.84 -3.63 -11.34
CA GLU A 36 5.90 -3.38 -10.35
C GLU A 36 5.41 -3.65 -8.93
N LEU A 37 4.19 -3.24 -8.61
CA LEU A 37 3.58 -3.52 -7.30
C LEU A 37 3.35 -5.03 -7.10
N LEU A 38 2.93 -5.73 -8.16
CA LEU A 38 2.72 -7.18 -8.14
C LEU A 38 4.04 -7.93 -7.92
N ASP A 39 5.11 -7.51 -8.57
CA ASP A 39 6.44 -8.09 -8.42
C ASP A 39 6.98 -7.87 -6.99
N ILE A 40 6.84 -6.65 -6.46
CA ILE A 40 7.24 -6.32 -5.09
C ILE A 40 6.47 -7.16 -4.05
N VAL A 41 5.14 -7.24 -4.16
CA VAL A 41 4.34 -7.99 -3.17
C VAL A 41 4.51 -9.50 -3.31
N GLY A 42 4.67 -10.00 -4.53
CA GLY A 42 5.00 -11.40 -4.80
C GLY A 42 6.32 -11.78 -4.16
N ARG A 43 7.35 -10.95 -4.36
CA ARG A 43 8.67 -11.19 -3.78
C ARG A 43 8.67 -11.12 -2.26
N LEU A 44 7.97 -10.14 -1.68
CA LEU A 44 7.81 -10.03 -0.23
C LEU A 44 7.08 -11.26 0.34
N SER A 45 6.10 -11.81 -0.37
CA SER A 45 5.41 -13.04 0.02
C SER A 45 6.37 -14.23 0.08
N GLU A 46 7.21 -14.41 -0.93
CA GLU A 46 8.23 -15.47 -0.94
C GLU A 46 9.22 -15.36 0.23
N LEU A 47 9.72 -14.16 0.50
CA LEU A 47 10.73 -13.92 1.54
C LEU A 47 10.16 -14.07 2.96
N THR A 48 8.90 -13.73 3.16
CA THR A 48 8.26 -13.75 4.49
C THR A 48 7.47 -15.03 4.76
N GLY A 49 7.15 -15.81 3.73
CA GLY A 49 6.21 -16.93 3.81
C GLY A 49 4.75 -16.50 4.09
N THR A 50 4.47 -15.19 4.07
CA THR A 50 3.11 -14.65 4.26
C THR A 50 2.39 -14.63 2.92
N SER A 51 1.10 -14.95 2.89
CA SER A 51 0.35 -14.92 1.63
C SER A 51 0.25 -13.50 1.06
N VAL A 52 0.24 -13.36 -0.28
CA VAL A 52 0.02 -12.07 -0.95
C VAL A 52 -1.28 -11.41 -0.46
N HIS A 53 -2.34 -12.20 -0.27
CA HIS A 53 -3.61 -11.71 0.26
C HIS A 53 -3.43 -11.00 1.62
N ASP A 54 -2.73 -11.64 2.55
CA ASP A 54 -2.56 -11.07 3.89
C ASP A 54 -1.65 -9.84 3.89
N LEU A 55 -0.63 -9.81 3.02
CA LEU A 55 0.23 -8.65 2.82
C LEU A 55 -0.56 -7.45 2.26
N VAL A 56 -1.43 -7.67 1.26
CA VAL A 56 -2.28 -6.61 0.69
C VAL A 56 -3.29 -6.12 1.73
N MET A 57 -3.89 -7.02 2.51
CA MET A 57 -4.80 -6.64 3.60
C MET A 57 -4.09 -5.82 4.69
N ALA A 58 -2.87 -6.21 5.06
CA ALA A 58 -2.04 -5.46 6.01
C ALA A 58 -1.69 -4.07 5.47
N TYR A 59 -1.31 -3.98 4.19
CA TYR A 59 -1.05 -2.71 3.53
C TYR A 59 -2.29 -1.81 3.52
N GLY A 60 -3.46 -2.33 3.17
CA GLY A 60 -4.72 -1.59 3.16
C GLY A 60 -5.06 -0.97 4.52
N ARG A 61 -4.86 -1.72 5.62
CA ARG A 61 -5.04 -1.20 6.98
C ARG A 61 -4.07 -0.08 7.32
N TYR A 62 -2.79 -0.25 6.96
CA TYR A 62 -1.78 0.79 7.13
C TYR A 62 -2.12 2.05 6.33
N LEU A 63 -2.48 1.89 5.05
CA LEU A 63 -2.80 2.98 4.14
C LEU A 63 -4.05 3.75 4.58
N PHE A 64 -5.09 3.04 5.03
CA PHE A 64 -6.30 3.68 5.56
C PHE A 64 -5.99 4.59 6.76
N GLY A 65 -5.11 4.15 7.66
CA GLY A 65 -4.61 4.99 8.76
C GLY A 65 -3.90 6.26 8.27
N ARG A 66 -3.17 6.18 7.15
CA ARG A 66 -2.54 7.35 6.52
C ARG A 66 -3.57 8.30 5.91
N PHE A 67 -4.65 7.81 5.33
CA PHE A 67 -5.72 8.67 4.82
C PHE A 67 -6.36 9.52 5.92
N LYS A 68 -6.60 8.94 7.09
CA LYS A 68 -7.12 9.70 8.23
C LYS A 68 -6.21 10.85 8.67
N VAL A 69 -4.89 10.68 8.54
CA VAL A 69 -3.90 11.71 8.91
C VAL A 69 -3.76 12.76 7.81
N LEU A 70 -3.71 12.33 6.55
CA LEU A 70 -3.44 13.22 5.41
C LEU A 70 -4.69 13.95 4.92
N TYR A 71 -5.86 13.33 5.05
CA TYR A 71 -7.15 13.82 4.54
C TYR A 71 -8.25 13.72 5.60
N PRO A 72 -8.09 14.33 6.78
CA PRO A 72 -9.07 14.21 7.87
C PRO A 72 -10.48 14.67 7.47
N ALA A 73 -10.58 15.66 6.57
CA ALA A 73 -11.84 16.18 6.05
C ALA A 73 -12.70 15.12 5.34
N MET A 74 -12.10 14.09 4.73
CA MET A 74 -12.85 12.99 4.09
C MET A 74 -13.59 12.10 5.11
N PHE A 75 -13.27 12.24 6.39
CA PHE A 75 -13.87 11.45 7.48
C PHE A 75 -14.80 12.29 8.36
N GLU A 76 -14.96 13.58 8.07
CA GLU A 76 -15.87 14.45 8.83
C GLU A 76 -17.33 14.06 8.58
N GLY A 77 -18.12 13.96 9.65
CA GLY A 77 -19.54 13.61 9.56
C GLY A 77 -19.84 12.13 9.24
N VAL A 78 -18.82 11.30 9.01
CA VAL A 78 -18.98 9.85 8.79
C VAL A 78 -19.31 9.17 10.10
N THR A 79 -20.50 8.56 10.19
CA THR A 79 -20.99 7.95 11.44
C THR A 79 -20.87 6.44 11.50
N CYS A 80 -20.86 5.77 10.35
CA CYS A 80 -20.63 4.33 10.26
C CYS A 80 -19.82 3.94 9.02
N ALA A 81 -19.36 2.69 8.98
CA ALA A 81 -18.52 2.18 7.90
C ALA A 81 -19.26 2.10 6.55
N LEU A 82 -20.57 1.86 6.56
CA LEU A 82 -21.37 1.80 5.33
C LEU A 82 -21.49 3.19 4.69
N ASP A 83 -21.77 4.23 5.48
CA ASP A 83 -21.79 5.63 5.01
C ASP A 83 -20.46 6.01 4.35
N PHE A 84 -19.34 5.59 4.96
CA PHE A 84 -18.02 5.84 4.39
C PHE A 84 -17.87 5.17 3.02
N ILE A 85 -18.23 3.89 2.90
CA ILE A 85 -18.11 3.14 1.64
C ILE A 85 -18.96 3.79 0.54
N GLU A 86 -20.15 4.27 0.85
CA GLU A 86 -21.00 5.00 -0.10
C GLU A 86 -20.35 6.34 -0.54
N SER A 87 -19.69 7.04 0.38
CA SER A 87 -18.97 8.28 0.08
C SER A 87 -17.76 8.09 -0.83
N VAL A 88 -17.16 6.89 -0.86
CA VAL A 88 -15.99 6.62 -1.70
C VAL A 88 -16.31 6.83 -3.17
N GLU A 89 -17.42 6.26 -3.64
CA GLU A 89 -17.85 6.33 -5.05
C GLU A 89 -18.39 7.72 -5.42
N THR A 90 -18.99 8.42 -4.47
CA THR A 90 -19.74 9.66 -4.76
C THR A 90 -18.95 10.94 -4.52
N HIS A 91 -17.84 10.87 -3.78
CA HIS A 91 -17.08 12.04 -3.36
C HIS A 91 -15.55 11.89 -3.40
N ILE A 92 -15.00 10.67 -3.23
CA ILE A 92 -13.55 10.47 -3.08
C ILE A 92 -12.88 10.06 -4.41
N HIS A 93 -13.44 9.09 -5.14
CA HIS A 93 -12.98 8.63 -6.45
C HIS A 93 -13.70 9.36 -7.59
#